data_AF-A0A812L1L2-F1
#
_entry.id   AF-A0A812L1L2-F1
#
_cell.length_a   1.000
_cell.length_b   1.000
_cell.length_c   1.000
_cell.angle_alpha   90.00
_cell.angle_beta   90.00
_cell.angle_gamma   90.00
#
_symmetry.space_group_name_H-M   'P 1'
#
loop_
_entity.id
_entity.type
_entity.pdbx_description
1 polymer ?
#
loop_
_entity_poly.entity_id
_entity_poly.type
_entity_poly.pdbx_seq_one_letter_code
_entity_poly.pdbx_strand_id
1 'polypeptide(L)'
;MAASRVKTTSDDASIQRLLHGQPGRQAAVTVPTGKLPQGDSPPSPTEMPQLPEEQAARTTGCLPGMKTVVRVAVHERLPAFLKLSVKSLCDLGPFEIDAANRGRCNFKEIWSPENCKISVSQQNMYEAGGTIFWADVAGSMDRGEELALEEVSWKEIFDVEEKMMPSIDKPLYFKNPFPVYDVSANLAHKDTWPAGLRLMRGHLPLLAWYMAMARALVQNDEKRVNQLFNMGMTLTLRAYTLKGQELLLKSLIESESVKIPELADSFQDFSYKVMRIQTKYLSEGDEIKQSQLLNLLQDDGVRFNGASVNKTMLQGALAVATTLDPVDGVKILTRIHREHGRDILSNGYTKLARVTQIASKQATLYSQRSVTDDSVQDLGRSLLQYTLESLYIALKREQCEPS
;
A
#
# COMPACT_ATOMS: atom_id res chain seq x y z
N MET A 1 13.21 2.51 -57.64
CA MET A 1 13.95 1.30 -58.03
C MET A 1 14.65 0.78 -56.79
N ALA A 2 14.51 -0.42 -56.25
CA ALA A 2 13.76 -1.62 -56.59
C ALA A 2 13.35 -2.28 -55.25
N ALA A 3 12.12 -2.79 -55.17
CA ALA A 3 11.61 -3.53 -54.02
C ALA A 3 12.02 -5.01 -54.16
N SER A 4 12.68 -5.58 -53.15
CA SER A 4 13.01 -7.00 -53.06
C SER A 4 12.01 -7.70 -52.14
N ARG A 5 11.08 -8.44 -52.74
CA ARG A 5 10.19 -9.42 -52.09
C ARG A 5 11.00 -10.68 -51.80
N VAL A 6 11.08 -11.07 -50.54
CA VAL A 6 11.46 -12.43 -50.15
C VAL A 6 10.19 -13.24 -49.94
N LYS A 7 10.02 -14.27 -50.78
CA LYS A 7 9.06 -15.36 -50.61
C LYS A 7 9.73 -16.44 -49.75
N THR A 8 9.07 -16.87 -48.68
CA THR A 8 9.38 -18.13 -47.99
C THR A 8 8.18 -19.06 -48.12
N THR A 9 8.37 -20.10 -48.93
CA THR A 9 7.59 -21.34 -48.99
C THR A 9 7.87 -22.14 -47.71
N SER A 10 6.84 -22.50 -46.95
CA SER A 10 6.24 -23.86 -46.92
C SER A 10 7.26 -24.96 -46.65
N ASP A 11 7.35 -25.41 -45.40
CA ASP A 11 7.59 -26.82 -45.07
C ASP A 11 6.81 -27.15 -43.79
N ASP A 12 5.61 -27.67 -44.03
CA ASP A 12 4.58 -28.03 -43.07
C ASP A 12 4.52 -29.57 -43.01
N ALA A 13 5.43 -30.19 -42.27
CA ALA A 13 5.48 -31.65 -42.11
C ALA A 13 6.35 -32.09 -40.92
N SER A 14 6.04 -31.69 -39.68
CA SER A 14 6.69 -32.28 -38.49
C SER A 14 5.91 -32.26 -37.18
N ILE A 15 4.64 -31.81 -37.13
CA ILE A 15 3.87 -31.79 -35.86
C ILE A 15 2.47 -32.40 -36.08
N GLN A 16 2.42 -33.70 -36.34
CA GLN A 16 1.17 -34.50 -36.33
C GLN A 16 1.37 -35.91 -35.76
N ARG A 17 2.20 -36.07 -34.72
CA ARG A 17 2.26 -37.31 -33.93
C ARG A 17 2.49 -37.02 -32.46
N LEU A 18 1.44 -36.69 -31.72
CA LEU A 18 1.37 -36.83 -30.26
C LEU A 18 -0.03 -36.56 -29.67
N LEU A 19 -1.09 -37.01 -30.36
CA LEU A 19 -2.45 -36.97 -29.81
C LEU A 19 -3.22 -38.23 -30.21
N HIS A 20 -2.94 -39.35 -29.54
CA HIS A 20 -3.88 -40.46 -29.35
C HIS A 20 -3.43 -41.32 -28.16
N GLY A 21 -3.95 -41.00 -26.97
CA GLY A 21 -3.90 -41.84 -25.78
C GLY A 21 -5.33 -42.01 -25.25
N GLN A 22 -5.80 -43.26 -25.22
CA GLN A 22 -7.16 -43.67 -24.87
C GLN A 22 -7.55 -43.42 -23.40
N PRO A 23 -8.86 -43.38 -23.08
CA PRO A 23 -9.37 -43.08 -21.74
C PRO A 23 -9.23 -44.29 -20.80
N GLY A 24 -8.45 -44.13 -19.74
CA GLY A 24 -8.29 -45.09 -18.65
C GLY A 24 -9.44 -45.02 -17.64
N ARG A 25 -10.04 -46.20 -17.38
CA ARG A 25 -11.08 -46.52 -16.40
C ARG A 25 -10.88 -45.85 -15.03
N GLN A 26 -11.93 -45.18 -14.53
CA GLN A 26 -12.07 -44.83 -13.11
C GLN A 26 -12.31 -46.10 -12.30
N ALA A 27 -11.39 -46.41 -11.38
CA ALA A 27 -11.64 -47.34 -10.30
C ALA A 27 -12.23 -46.56 -9.11
N ALA A 28 -13.44 -46.93 -8.69
CA ALA A 28 -14.05 -46.43 -7.47
C ALA A 28 -13.22 -46.89 -6.26
N VAL A 29 -12.69 -45.93 -5.49
CA VAL A 29 -12.06 -46.20 -4.19
C VAL A 29 -13.11 -45.99 -3.11
N THR A 30 -13.54 -47.08 -2.49
CA THR A 30 -14.37 -47.08 -1.28
C THR A 30 -13.50 -46.70 -0.09
N VAL A 31 -13.84 -45.60 0.59
CA VAL A 31 -13.14 -45.16 1.82
C VAL A 31 -13.77 -45.86 3.04
N PRO A 32 -12.98 -46.34 4.02
CA PRO A 32 -13.51 -46.99 5.22
C PRO A 32 -14.19 -45.97 6.15
N THR A 33 -15.41 -46.29 6.60
CA THR A 33 -16.10 -45.58 7.68
C THR A 33 -15.42 -45.86 9.03
N GLY A 34 -14.38 -45.10 9.33
CA GLY A 34 -13.80 -44.99 10.68
C GLY A 34 -14.38 -43.76 11.40
N LYS A 35 -14.93 -43.96 12.60
CA LYS A 35 -15.38 -42.85 13.48
C LYS A 35 -14.19 -41.95 13.82
N LEU A 36 -14.29 -40.67 13.50
CA LEU A 36 -13.35 -39.64 13.97
C LEU A 36 -13.46 -39.48 15.50
N PRO A 37 -12.34 -39.30 16.21
CA PRO A 37 -12.37 -38.93 17.62
C PRO A 37 -12.98 -37.54 17.78
N GLN A 38 -13.87 -37.37 18.76
CA GLN A 38 -14.37 -36.07 19.19
C GLN A 38 -13.20 -35.27 19.79
N GLY A 39 -12.54 -34.48 18.94
CA GLY A 39 -11.62 -33.43 19.34
C GLY A 39 -12.40 -32.18 19.76
N ASP A 40 -11.79 -31.43 20.67
CA ASP A 40 -12.34 -30.30 21.40
C ASP A 40 -13.17 -29.33 20.56
N SER A 41 -14.26 -28.83 21.17
CA SER A 41 -15.10 -27.78 20.62
C SER A 41 -14.26 -26.63 20.05
N PRO A 42 -14.56 -26.12 18.85
CA PRO A 42 -13.88 -24.95 18.31
C PRO A 42 -13.99 -23.79 19.32
N PRO A 43 -12.93 -22.98 19.48
CA PRO A 43 -12.97 -21.83 20.37
C PRO A 43 -14.19 -20.96 20.03
N SER A 44 -14.92 -20.55 21.07
CA SER A 44 -16.06 -19.64 20.92
C SER A 44 -15.64 -18.44 20.07
N PRO A 45 -16.47 -18.00 19.10
CA PRO A 45 -16.11 -16.88 18.25
C PRO A 45 -15.79 -15.66 19.12
N THR A 46 -14.59 -15.10 18.94
CA THR A 46 -14.21 -13.83 19.54
C THR A 46 -15.31 -12.80 19.28
N GLU A 47 -15.70 -12.06 20.33
CA GLU A 47 -16.71 -11.02 20.20
C GLU A 47 -16.29 -10.01 19.13
N MET A 48 -17.27 -9.62 18.30
CA MET A 48 -17.02 -8.75 17.16
C MET A 48 -16.51 -7.39 17.66
N PRO A 49 -15.42 -6.84 17.10
CA PRO A 49 -14.99 -5.51 17.49
C PRO A 49 -16.09 -4.50 17.14
N GLN A 50 -16.36 -3.58 18.07
CA GLN A 50 -17.19 -2.42 17.74
C GLN A 50 -16.49 -1.67 16.61
N LEU A 51 -17.16 -1.59 15.46
CA LEU A 51 -16.66 -0.81 14.35
C LEU A 51 -16.75 0.68 14.74
N PRO A 52 -15.71 1.47 14.48
CA PRO A 52 -15.69 2.86 14.89
C PRO A 52 -16.84 3.62 14.21
N GLU A 53 -17.67 4.27 15.02
CA GLU A 53 -18.66 5.22 14.53
C GLU A 53 -17.96 6.42 13.91
N GLU A 54 -18.52 6.95 12.83
CA GLU A 54 -17.91 7.99 11.99
C GLU A 54 -17.47 9.24 12.79
N GLN A 55 -18.15 9.55 13.91
CA GLN A 55 -17.79 10.65 14.80
C GLN A 55 -16.60 10.34 15.73
N ALA A 56 -16.53 9.12 16.30
CA ALA A 56 -15.40 8.68 17.14
C ALA A 56 -14.12 8.44 16.31
N ALA A 57 -14.29 8.13 15.03
CA ALA A 57 -13.24 7.90 14.04
C ALA A 57 -12.45 9.18 13.66
N ARG A 58 -12.95 10.38 13.99
CA ARG A 58 -12.27 11.64 13.64
C ARG A 58 -11.09 12.00 14.55
N THR A 59 -10.99 11.38 15.74
CA THR A 59 -10.02 11.78 16.77
C THR A 59 -8.89 10.78 17.03
N THR A 60 -9.04 9.53 16.59
CA THR A 60 -8.05 8.44 16.78
C THR A 60 -7.42 7.99 15.47
N GLY A 61 -6.15 7.55 15.51
CA GLY A 61 -5.49 6.93 14.35
C GLY A 61 -6.19 5.61 13.99
N CYS A 62 -6.31 5.28 12.71
CA CYS A 62 -7.07 4.08 12.31
C CYS A 62 -6.34 2.77 12.58
N LEU A 63 -5.00 2.79 12.62
CA LEU A 63 -4.19 1.57 12.58
C LEU A 63 -4.47 0.58 13.73
N PRO A 64 -4.59 0.98 15.02
CA PRO A 64 -4.92 0.04 16.08
C PRO A 64 -6.29 -0.63 15.88
N GLY A 65 -7.29 0.14 15.46
CA GLY A 65 -8.62 -0.38 15.15
C GLY A 65 -8.59 -1.30 13.93
N MET A 66 -7.88 -0.91 12.86
CA MET A 66 -7.73 -1.72 11.66
C MET A 66 -6.98 -3.03 11.90
N LYS A 67 -5.95 -3.05 12.76
CA LYS A 67 -5.31 -4.31 13.20
C LYS A 67 -6.32 -5.28 13.80
N THR A 68 -7.27 -4.76 14.56
CA THR A 68 -8.36 -5.55 15.16
C THR A 68 -9.37 -5.99 14.11
N VAL A 69 -9.78 -5.12 13.19
CA VAL A 69 -10.68 -5.44 12.08
C VAL A 69 -10.10 -6.52 11.17
N VAL A 70 -8.84 -6.38 10.73
CA VAL A 70 -8.16 -7.36 9.89
C VAL A 70 -8.11 -8.72 10.59
N ARG A 71 -7.59 -8.76 11.82
CA ARG A 71 -7.40 -10.02 12.55
C ARG A 71 -8.74 -10.67 12.94
N VAL A 72 -9.55 -9.97 13.71
CA VAL A 72 -10.73 -10.55 14.36
C VAL A 72 -11.92 -10.57 13.42
N ALA A 73 -12.23 -9.46 12.74
CA ALA A 73 -13.44 -9.40 11.92
C ALA A 73 -13.30 -10.23 10.63
N VAL A 74 -12.12 -10.22 10.00
CA VAL A 74 -11.93 -10.89 8.70
C VAL A 74 -11.20 -12.23 8.84
N HIS A 75 -9.98 -12.26 9.37
CA HIS A 75 -9.19 -13.51 9.39
C HIS A 75 -9.80 -14.62 10.26
N GLU A 76 -10.41 -14.30 11.40
CA GLU A 76 -11.04 -15.29 12.27
C GLU A 76 -12.45 -15.70 11.80
N ARG A 77 -13.28 -14.77 11.32
CA ARG A 77 -14.70 -15.03 11.06
C ARG A 77 -15.04 -15.41 9.62
N LEU A 78 -14.32 -14.86 8.64
CA LEU A 78 -14.60 -15.14 7.23
C LEU A 78 -14.52 -16.63 6.88
N PRO A 79 -13.51 -17.41 7.36
CA PRO A 79 -13.46 -18.85 7.11
C PRO A 79 -14.70 -19.58 7.62
N ALA A 80 -15.16 -19.27 8.83
CA ALA A 80 -16.36 -19.89 9.41
C ALA A 80 -17.63 -19.48 8.66
N PHE A 81 -17.75 -18.20 8.30
CA PHE A 81 -18.90 -17.68 7.56
C PHE A 81 -19.06 -18.35 6.19
N LEU A 82 -17.97 -18.46 5.43
CA LEU A 82 -17.94 -19.07 4.10
C LEU A 82 -17.72 -20.60 4.13
N LYS A 83 -17.61 -21.21 5.31
CA LYS A 83 -17.35 -22.65 5.50
C LYS A 83 -16.08 -23.12 4.78
N LEU A 84 -15.03 -22.29 4.78
CA LEU A 84 -13.76 -22.60 4.14
C LEU A 84 -12.98 -23.62 4.97
N SER A 85 -12.46 -24.65 4.32
CA SER A 85 -11.62 -25.69 4.95
C SER A 85 -10.14 -25.34 4.83
N VAL A 86 -9.73 -24.20 5.39
CA VAL A 86 -8.35 -23.71 5.36
C VAL A 86 -7.81 -23.42 6.75
N LYS A 87 -6.50 -23.58 6.95
CA LYS A 87 -5.85 -23.21 8.22
C LYS A 87 -5.65 -21.70 8.32
N SER A 88 -5.31 -21.08 7.20
CA SER A 88 -5.17 -19.64 7.06
C SER A 88 -5.80 -19.16 5.75
N LEU A 89 -6.33 -17.94 5.74
CA LEU A 89 -6.75 -17.29 4.49
C LEU A 89 -5.57 -17.07 3.52
N CYS A 90 -4.33 -17.02 4.01
CA CYS A 90 -3.14 -16.95 3.17
C CYS A 90 -2.92 -18.22 2.34
N ASP A 91 -3.48 -19.37 2.77
CA ASP A 91 -3.38 -20.64 2.04
C ASP A 91 -4.29 -20.67 0.79
N LEU A 92 -5.16 -19.67 0.63
CA LEU A 92 -6.02 -19.55 -0.53
C LEU A 92 -5.22 -19.02 -1.73
N GLY A 93 -5.27 -19.76 -2.85
CA GLY A 93 -4.78 -19.30 -4.14
C GLY A 93 -5.75 -18.30 -4.79
N PRO A 94 -5.27 -17.39 -5.66
CA PRO A 94 -6.13 -16.44 -6.36
C PRO A 94 -7.13 -17.16 -7.27
N PHE A 95 -8.16 -16.44 -7.72
CA PHE A 95 -9.06 -17.03 -8.70
C PHE A 95 -8.36 -17.33 -10.02
N GLU A 96 -8.52 -18.56 -10.48
CA GLU A 96 -8.19 -18.92 -11.85
C GLU A 96 -9.21 -18.24 -12.78
N ILE A 97 -8.72 -17.47 -13.74
CA ILE A 97 -9.58 -16.83 -14.73
C ILE A 97 -9.33 -17.51 -16.04
N ASP A 98 -10.34 -18.25 -16.49
CA ASP A 98 -10.33 -18.92 -17.77
C ASP A 98 -9.95 -17.94 -18.88
N ALA A 99 -9.03 -18.38 -19.75
CA ALA A 99 -8.47 -17.59 -20.83
C ALA A 99 -9.52 -17.09 -21.87
N ALA A 100 -10.79 -17.49 -21.73
CA ALA A 100 -11.92 -16.97 -22.50
C ALA A 100 -12.47 -15.62 -21.99
N ASN A 101 -12.15 -15.21 -20.75
CA ASN A 101 -12.64 -13.98 -20.11
C ASN A 101 -11.74 -12.74 -20.33
N ARG A 102 -10.93 -12.73 -21.41
CA ARG A 102 -9.94 -11.68 -21.77
C ARG A 102 -10.48 -10.26 -21.94
N GLY A 103 -11.78 -10.03 -21.83
CA GLY A 103 -12.39 -8.70 -21.86
C GLY A 103 -12.10 -7.83 -20.62
N ARG A 104 -11.40 -8.35 -19.62
CA ARG A 104 -11.06 -7.60 -18.40
C ARG A 104 -9.54 -7.35 -18.33
N CYS A 105 -9.13 -6.10 -18.48
CA CYS A 105 -7.77 -5.68 -18.85
C CYS A 105 -6.67 -5.86 -17.77
N ASN A 106 -7.00 -6.31 -16.56
CA ASN A 106 -6.10 -6.30 -15.42
C ASN A 106 -5.76 -7.68 -14.85
N PHE A 107 -6.24 -8.75 -15.47
CA PHE A 107 -5.97 -10.09 -14.95
C PHE A 107 -4.62 -10.60 -15.42
N LYS A 108 -3.86 -11.13 -14.46
CA LYS A 108 -2.52 -11.68 -14.65
C LYS A 108 -2.54 -13.18 -14.41
N GLU A 109 -1.50 -13.86 -14.87
CA GLU A 109 -1.27 -15.25 -14.54
C GLU A 109 -1.23 -15.43 -13.01
N ILE A 110 -1.64 -16.60 -12.54
CA ILE A 110 -1.52 -16.96 -11.12
C ILE A 110 -0.03 -16.97 -10.77
N TRP A 111 0.27 -16.54 -9.54
CA TRP A 111 1.62 -16.58 -8.99
C TRP A 111 2.28 -17.95 -9.21
N SER A 112 3.45 -17.97 -9.85
CA SER A 112 4.28 -19.16 -9.99
C SER A 112 5.63 -18.91 -9.32
N PRO A 113 6.05 -19.75 -8.35
CA PRO A 113 7.37 -19.64 -7.72
C PRO A 113 8.52 -19.68 -8.74
N GLU A 114 8.40 -20.50 -9.79
CA GLU A 114 9.38 -20.61 -10.87
C GLU A 114 9.45 -19.33 -11.70
N ASN A 115 8.32 -18.80 -12.17
CA ASN A 115 8.28 -17.55 -12.92
C ASN A 115 8.73 -16.37 -12.06
N CYS A 116 8.35 -16.37 -10.78
CA CYS A 116 8.79 -15.39 -9.80
C CYS A 116 10.31 -15.40 -9.70
N LYS A 117 10.92 -16.57 -9.47
CA LYS A 117 12.37 -16.71 -9.37
C LYS A 117 13.10 -16.17 -10.60
N ILE A 118 12.62 -16.53 -11.78
CA ILE A 118 13.21 -16.08 -13.06
C ILE A 118 13.07 -14.55 -13.19
N SER A 119 11.85 -14.02 -13.04
CA SER A 119 11.56 -12.59 -13.22
C SER A 119 12.31 -11.72 -12.22
N VAL A 120 12.31 -12.12 -10.95
CA VAL A 120 13.06 -11.44 -9.89
C VAL A 120 14.56 -11.43 -10.19
N SER A 121 15.14 -12.57 -10.62
CA SER A 121 16.57 -12.64 -10.94
C SER A 121 17.00 -11.76 -12.12
N GLN A 122 16.07 -11.44 -13.02
CA GLN A 122 16.35 -10.65 -14.22
C GLN A 122 15.99 -9.17 -14.08
N GLN A 123 14.93 -8.85 -13.34
CA GLN A 123 14.32 -7.51 -13.32
C GLN A 123 14.05 -6.97 -11.91
N ASN A 124 14.39 -7.71 -10.86
CA ASN A 124 14.03 -7.41 -9.46
C ASN A 124 12.53 -7.20 -9.24
N MET A 125 11.69 -7.75 -10.13
CA MET A 125 10.24 -7.53 -10.15
C MET A 125 9.53 -8.77 -10.67
N TYR A 126 8.39 -9.12 -10.07
CA TYR A 126 7.44 -10.10 -10.58
C TYR A 126 6.02 -9.57 -10.43
N GLU A 127 5.17 -9.72 -11.45
CA GLU A 127 3.77 -9.29 -11.40
C GLU A 127 2.86 -10.46 -11.72
N ALA A 128 1.92 -10.75 -10.81
CA ALA A 128 1.02 -11.88 -10.92
C ALA A 128 -0.32 -11.63 -10.21
N GLY A 129 -1.30 -12.46 -10.53
CA GLY A 129 -2.54 -12.59 -9.78
C GLY A 129 -2.25 -13.16 -8.39
N GLY A 130 -2.88 -12.58 -7.39
CA GLY A 130 -2.74 -12.95 -5.99
C GLY A 130 -4.00 -12.62 -5.20
N THR A 131 -3.91 -12.77 -3.89
CA THR A 131 -5.02 -12.48 -2.98
C THR A 131 -4.68 -11.33 -2.06
N ILE A 132 -5.71 -10.65 -1.56
CA ILE A 132 -5.53 -9.62 -0.52
C ILE A 132 -4.92 -10.18 0.78
N PHE A 133 -5.10 -11.47 1.05
CA PHE A 133 -4.61 -12.12 2.26
C PHE A 133 -3.09 -12.33 2.25
N TRP A 134 -2.46 -12.25 1.08
CA TRP A 134 -1.00 -12.34 0.96
C TRP A 134 -0.30 -11.04 1.38
N ALA A 135 -1.00 -9.91 1.35
CA ALA A 135 -0.46 -8.61 1.70
C ALA A 135 -0.64 -8.31 3.20
N ASP A 136 0.45 -7.95 3.88
CA ASP A 136 0.44 -7.48 5.27
C ASP A 136 0.08 -5.99 5.33
N VAL A 137 -1.20 -5.68 5.14
CA VAL A 137 -1.66 -4.29 5.06
C VAL A 137 -1.42 -3.53 6.37
N ALA A 138 -1.60 -4.20 7.52
CA ALA A 138 -1.51 -3.55 8.83
C ALA A 138 -0.07 -3.49 9.37
N GLY A 139 0.75 -4.52 9.13
CA GLY A 139 2.16 -4.50 9.51
C GLY A 139 2.99 -3.53 8.67
N SER A 140 2.65 -3.35 7.38
CA SER A 140 3.31 -2.38 6.51
C SER A 140 3.17 -0.92 7.00
N MET A 141 2.16 -0.62 7.83
CA MET A 141 1.94 0.72 8.37
C MET A 141 2.65 0.98 9.70
N ASP A 142 3.36 0.01 10.27
CA ASP A 142 4.05 0.21 11.54
C ASP A 142 5.26 1.15 11.38
N ARG A 143 5.30 2.18 12.22
CA ARG A 143 6.37 3.20 12.28
C ARG A 143 7.66 2.61 12.87
N GLY A 144 8.33 1.79 12.08
CA GLY A 144 9.63 1.18 12.36
C GLY A 144 10.25 0.57 11.10
N GLU A 145 9.48 0.50 10.01
CA GLU A 145 9.93 -0.06 8.76
C GLU A 145 10.65 0.94 7.85
N GLU A 146 11.31 0.40 6.84
CA GLU A 146 12.15 1.17 5.92
C GLU A 146 11.33 2.17 5.09
N LEU A 147 10.08 1.82 4.80
CA LEU A 147 9.07 2.69 4.24
C LEU A 147 8.17 3.17 5.39
N ALA A 148 8.47 4.32 5.98
CA ALA A 148 7.51 4.97 6.87
C ALA A 148 6.29 5.36 6.02
N LEU A 149 5.14 4.75 6.31
CA LEU A 149 3.97 4.81 5.45
C LEU A 149 2.84 5.66 6.02
N GLU A 150 2.04 6.12 5.08
CA GLU A 150 0.82 6.91 5.16
C GLU A 150 -0.07 6.54 6.35
N GLU A 151 -0.32 7.49 7.25
CA GLU A 151 -1.38 7.32 8.25
C GLU A 151 -2.73 7.64 7.62
N VAL A 152 -3.45 6.59 7.24
CA VAL A 152 -4.79 6.69 6.66
C VAL A 152 -5.79 7.11 7.73
N SER A 153 -6.69 8.03 7.40
CA SER A 153 -7.81 8.38 8.26
C SER A 153 -9.00 7.44 8.11
N TRP A 154 -9.79 7.30 9.17
CA TRP A 154 -11.09 6.64 9.10
C TRP A 154 -12.01 7.27 8.06
N LYS A 155 -12.00 8.60 7.93
CA LYS A 155 -12.77 9.32 6.93
C LYS A 155 -12.39 8.86 5.51
N GLU A 156 -11.11 8.84 5.18
CA GLU A 156 -10.64 8.37 3.87
C GLU A 156 -11.07 6.92 3.63
N ILE A 157 -10.97 6.04 4.64
CA ILE A 157 -11.42 4.64 4.55
C ILE A 157 -12.90 4.58 4.18
N PHE A 158 -13.77 5.32 4.88
CA PHE A 158 -15.21 5.33 4.61
C PHE A 158 -15.55 5.95 3.25
N ASP A 159 -14.90 7.06 2.90
CA ASP A 159 -15.11 7.73 1.61
C ASP A 159 -14.71 6.79 0.44
N VAL A 160 -13.62 6.02 0.59
CA VAL A 160 -13.17 5.04 -0.42
C VAL A 160 -14.04 3.78 -0.40
N GLU A 161 -14.44 3.30 0.76
CA GLU A 161 -15.37 2.18 0.93
C GLU A 161 -16.66 2.45 0.15
N GLU A 162 -17.28 3.62 0.36
CA GLU A 162 -18.51 4.02 -0.32
C GLU A 162 -18.33 4.04 -1.86
N LYS A 163 -17.22 4.65 -2.34
CA LYS A 163 -16.89 4.69 -3.77
C LYS A 163 -16.63 3.30 -4.36
N MET A 164 -16.04 2.39 -3.57
CA MET A 164 -15.71 1.02 -4.01
C MET A 164 -16.91 0.08 -4.03
N MET A 165 -18.03 0.43 -3.38
CA MET A 165 -19.21 -0.42 -3.25
C MET A 165 -20.37 0.03 -4.17
N PRO A 166 -20.32 -0.26 -5.48
CA PRO A 166 -21.46 -0.08 -6.36
C PRO A 166 -22.62 -1.03 -5.98
N SER A 167 -23.74 -0.88 -6.71
CA SER A 167 -24.89 -1.80 -6.61
C SER A 167 -24.47 -3.27 -6.63
N ILE A 168 -25.20 -4.08 -5.86
CA ILE A 168 -24.95 -5.51 -5.60
C ILE A 168 -25.05 -6.37 -6.88
N ASP A 169 -25.36 -5.81 -8.05
CA ASP A 169 -25.46 -6.57 -9.29
C ASP A 169 -24.23 -6.42 -10.20
N LYS A 170 -23.22 -5.63 -9.80
CA LYS A 170 -21.98 -5.46 -10.56
C LYS A 170 -20.83 -6.28 -9.95
N PRO A 171 -20.02 -6.97 -10.78
CA PRO A 171 -18.82 -7.65 -10.29
C PRO A 171 -17.82 -6.62 -9.76
N LEU A 172 -17.22 -6.93 -8.61
CA LEU A 172 -16.19 -6.14 -7.97
C LEU A 172 -14.81 -6.73 -8.27
N TYR A 173 -13.85 -5.86 -8.59
CA TYR A 173 -12.45 -6.23 -8.79
C TYR A 173 -11.56 -5.01 -8.56
N PHE A 174 -10.32 -5.25 -8.16
CA PHE A 174 -9.33 -4.20 -8.06
C PHE A 174 -8.80 -3.83 -9.45
N LYS A 175 -8.75 -2.53 -9.74
CA LYS A 175 -8.36 -2.03 -11.06
C LYS A 175 -6.85 -1.80 -11.22
N ASN A 176 -6.12 -1.75 -10.12
CA ASN A 176 -4.71 -1.39 -10.14
C ASN A 176 -3.87 -2.50 -9.51
N PRO A 177 -2.64 -2.71 -10.01
CA PRO A 177 -1.68 -3.56 -9.33
C PRO A 177 -1.25 -2.91 -8.01
N PHE A 178 -0.99 -3.75 -7.02
CA PHE A 178 -0.50 -3.37 -5.70
C PHE A 178 0.99 -3.69 -5.59
N PRO A 179 1.86 -2.67 -5.51
CA PRO A 179 3.28 -2.89 -5.35
C PRO A 179 3.55 -3.37 -3.93
N VAL A 180 4.22 -4.51 -3.84
CA VAL A 180 4.63 -5.15 -2.60
C VAL A 180 6.12 -5.43 -2.63
N TYR A 181 6.73 -5.60 -1.47
CA TYR A 181 8.14 -5.91 -1.37
C TYR A 181 8.42 -6.95 -0.28
N ASP A 182 9.52 -7.66 -0.47
CA ASP A 182 10.09 -8.57 0.52
C ASP A 182 11.59 -8.32 0.63
N VAL A 183 12.02 -7.89 1.81
CA VAL A 183 13.43 -7.60 2.12
C VAL A 183 14.26 -8.88 2.24
N SER A 184 13.62 -10.01 2.53
CA SER A 184 14.28 -11.30 2.74
C SER A 184 14.58 -12.09 1.46
N ALA A 185 14.18 -11.55 0.29
CA ALA A 185 14.36 -12.18 -1.03
C ALA A 185 13.75 -13.60 -1.14
N ASN A 186 12.73 -13.88 -0.33
CA ASN A 186 12.10 -15.19 -0.17
C ASN A 186 10.80 -15.34 -0.98
N LEU A 187 10.53 -14.41 -1.90
CA LEU A 187 9.34 -14.40 -2.75
C LEU A 187 9.13 -15.70 -3.56
N ALA A 188 10.19 -16.47 -3.81
CA ALA A 188 10.17 -17.67 -4.64
C ALA A 188 10.21 -19.00 -3.86
N HIS A 189 9.80 -19.01 -2.58
CA HIS A 189 9.66 -20.29 -1.85
C HIS A 189 8.66 -21.21 -2.55
N LYS A 190 9.02 -22.49 -2.68
CA LYS A 190 8.37 -23.43 -3.59
C LYS A 190 7.13 -24.11 -3.03
N ASP A 191 6.97 -24.13 -1.71
CA ASP A 191 6.03 -25.06 -1.08
C ASP A 191 4.75 -24.37 -0.56
N THR A 192 4.68 -23.04 -0.59
CA THR A 192 3.54 -22.28 -0.10
C THR A 192 3.33 -20.99 -0.89
N TRP A 193 2.09 -20.51 -0.91
CA TRP A 193 1.79 -19.16 -1.37
C TRP A 193 2.55 -18.11 -0.54
N PRO A 194 2.89 -16.95 -1.14
CA PRO A 194 3.52 -15.89 -0.37
C PRO A 194 2.56 -15.36 0.68
N ALA A 195 3.10 -15.05 1.86
CA ALA A 195 2.34 -14.46 2.96
C ALA A 195 3.19 -13.37 3.62
N GLY A 196 2.51 -12.36 4.17
CA GLY A 196 3.20 -11.27 4.85
C GLY A 196 3.91 -10.29 3.91
N LEU A 197 3.49 -10.22 2.63
CA LEU A 197 4.08 -9.32 1.65
C LEU A 197 3.80 -7.87 2.05
N ARG A 198 4.85 -7.06 2.20
CA ARG A 198 4.70 -5.69 2.67
C ARG A 198 4.28 -4.79 1.53
N LEU A 199 3.30 -3.93 1.73
CA LEU A 199 2.87 -2.97 0.73
C LEU A 199 3.85 -1.81 0.64
N MET A 200 4.18 -1.40 -0.58
CA MET A 200 4.90 -0.16 -0.81
C MET A 200 3.95 1.05 -0.82
N ARG A 201 2.67 0.82 -1.18
CA ARG A 201 1.60 1.81 -1.25
C ARG A 201 0.24 1.13 -1.46
N GLY A 202 -0.84 1.92 -1.46
CA GLY A 202 -2.19 1.44 -1.73
C GLY A 202 -2.88 0.81 -0.51
N HIS A 203 -2.49 1.23 0.70
CA HIS A 203 -3.09 0.79 1.95
C HIS A 203 -4.58 1.12 2.00
N LEU A 204 -4.93 2.37 1.68
CA LEU A 204 -6.29 2.90 1.79
C LEU A 204 -7.38 2.03 1.11
N PRO A 205 -7.30 1.66 -0.19
CA PRO A 205 -8.31 0.82 -0.81
C PRO A 205 -8.37 -0.61 -0.23
N LEU A 206 -7.26 -1.15 0.29
CA LEU A 206 -7.25 -2.46 0.93
C LEU A 206 -7.88 -2.37 2.33
N LEU A 207 -7.58 -1.32 3.11
CA LEU A 207 -8.23 -1.05 4.39
C LEU A 207 -9.74 -0.82 4.22
N ALA A 208 -10.14 -0.08 3.18
CA ALA A 208 -11.54 0.10 2.81
C ALA A 208 -12.24 -1.23 2.49
N TRP A 209 -11.56 -2.14 1.77
CA TRP A 209 -12.07 -3.49 1.55
C TRP A 209 -12.25 -4.26 2.86
N TYR A 210 -11.26 -4.22 3.77
CA TYR A 210 -11.35 -4.90 5.07
C TYR A 210 -12.51 -4.37 5.91
N MET A 211 -12.74 -3.06 5.89
CA MET A 211 -13.89 -2.44 6.54
C MET A 211 -15.22 -2.88 5.94
N ALA A 212 -15.33 -2.87 4.61
CA ALA A 212 -16.55 -3.30 3.91
C ALA A 212 -16.86 -4.78 4.20
N MET A 213 -15.83 -5.63 4.20
CA MET A 213 -15.96 -7.05 4.54
C MET A 213 -16.42 -7.24 5.98
N ALA A 214 -15.80 -6.54 6.92
CA ALA A 214 -16.20 -6.58 8.31
C ALA A 214 -17.66 -6.18 8.49
N ARG A 215 -18.10 -5.06 7.90
CA ARG A 215 -19.51 -4.61 7.93
C ARG A 215 -20.47 -5.63 7.32
N ALA A 216 -20.13 -6.22 6.18
CA ALA A 216 -20.95 -7.25 5.55
C ALA A 216 -21.10 -8.50 6.45
N LEU A 217 -20.01 -8.92 7.12
CA LEU A 217 -20.03 -10.00 8.10
C LEU A 217 -20.87 -9.64 9.33
N VAL A 218 -20.82 -8.38 9.81
CA VAL A 218 -21.66 -7.88 10.91
C VAL A 218 -23.13 -7.98 10.56
N GLN A 219 -23.48 -7.56 9.36
CA GLN A 219 -24.85 -7.51 8.85
C GLN A 219 -25.36 -8.86 8.36
N ASN A 220 -24.51 -9.90 8.35
CA ASN A 220 -24.81 -11.21 7.80
C ASN A 220 -25.26 -11.14 6.31
N ASP A 221 -24.71 -10.18 5.55
CA ASP A 221 -25.02 -10.00 4.13
C ASP A 221 -24.18 -10.97 3.27
N GLU A 222 -24.68 -12.19 3.13
CA GLU A 222 -24.01 -13.26 2.38
C GLU A 222 -23.69 -12.86 0.93
N LYS A 223 -24.59 -12.12 0.26
CA LYS A 223 -24.36 -11.69 -1.13
C LYS A 223 -23.17 -10.73 -1.20
N ARG A 224 -23.10 -9.76 -0.29
CA ARG A 224 -21.97 -8.82 -0.21
C ARG A 224 -20.67 -9.49 0.20
N VAL A 225 -20.70 -10.40 1.18
CA VAL A 225 -19.52 -11.15 1.61
C VAL A 225 -18.93 -11.93 0.43
N ASN A 226 -19.75 -12.64 -0.35
CA ASN A 226 -19.28 -13.36 -1.53
C ASN A 226 -18.68 -12.44 -2.60
N GLN A 227 -19.27 -11.26 -2.84
CA GLN A 227 -18.73 -10.30 -3.80
C GLN A 227 -17.38 -9.73 -3.37
N LEU A 228 -17.26 -9.37 -2.09
CA LEU A 228 -16.03 -8.86 -1.52
C LEU A 228 -14.95 -9.93 -1.47
N PHE A 229 -15.31 -11.16 -1.09
CA PHE A 229 -14.40 -12.30 -1.14
C PHE A 229 -13.86 -12.45 -2.57
N ASN A 230 -14.75 -12.46 -3.56
CA ASN A 230 -14.35 -12.57 -4.95
C ASN A 230 -13.42 -11.44 -5.39
N MET A 231 -13.70 -10.21 -4.99
CA MET A 231 -12.83 -9.07 -5.23
C MET A 231 -11.44 -9.27 -4.59
N GLY A 232 -11.38 -9.74 -3.35
CA GLY A 232 -10.13 -10.01 -2.63
C GLY A 232 -9.27 -11.09 -3.28
N MET A 233 -9.88 -12.04 -3.99
CA MET A 233 -9.22 -13.11 -4.74
C MET A 233 -8.71 -12.71 -6.13
N THR A 234 -8.96 -11.45 -6.54
CA THR A 234 -8.61 -10.92 -7.88
C THR A 234 -7.49 -9.89 -7.85
N LEU A 235 -6.72 -9.84 -6.77
CA LEU A 235 -5.68 -8.84 -6.60
C LEU A 235 -4.58 -9.07 -7.64
N THR A 236 -4.02 -8.00 -8.19
CA THR A 236 -2.76 -8.09 -8.94
C THR A 236 -1.66 -7.56 -8.03
N LEU A 237 -0.66 -8.38 -7.75
CA LEU A 237 0.49 -8.02 -6.94
C LEU A 237 1.69 -7.79 -7.85
N ARG A 238 2.40 -6.70 -7.62
CA ARG A 238 3.69 -6.40 -8.24
C ARG A 238 4.76 -6.46 -7.16
N ALA A 239 5.43 -7.59 -7.07
CA ALA A 239 6.38 -7.89 -6.02
C ALA A 239 7.81 -7.52 -6.40
N TYR A 240 8.51 -6.93 -5.43
CA TYR A 240 9.88 -6.44 -5.55
C TYR A 240 10.79 -7.07 -4.50
N THR A 241 12.01 -7.44 -4.89
CA THR A 241 13.09 -7.80 -3.95
C THR A 241 14.07 -6.66 -3.82
N LEU A 242 13.60 -5.56 -3.25
CA LEU A 242 14.39 -4.34 -3.07
C LEU A 242 14.63 -4.11 -1.59
N LYS A 243 15.76 -3.46 -1.30
CA LYS A 243 16.15 -3.05 0.04
C LYS A 243 16.80 -1.68 -0.01
N GLY A 244 17.04 -1.09 1.15
CA GLY A 244 17.99 0.00 1.19
C GLY A 244 17.43 1.27 0.56
N GLN A 245 18.20 1.86 -0.34
CA GLN A 245 17.84 3.05 -1.09
C GLN A 245 16.96 2.73 -2.30
N GLU A 246 17.23 1.61 -2.98
CA GLU A 246 16.47 1.18 -4.17
C GLU A 246 14.99 1.02 -3.85
N LEU A 247 14.68 0.49 -2.65
CA LEU A 247 13.31 0.39 -2.14
C LEU A 247 12.64 1.76 -2.01
N LEU A 248 13.36 2.74 -1.43
CA LEU A 248 12.85 4.10 -1.25
C LEU A 248 12.59 4.79 -2.59
N LEU A 249 13.55 4.73 -3.51
CA LEU A 249 13.42 5.28 -4.87
C LEU A 249 12.23 4.64 -5.60
N LYS A 250 12.15 3.31 -5.56
CA LYS A 250 11.06 2.60 -6.22
C LYS A 250 9.70 2.95 -5.62
N SER A 251 9.61 3.15 -4.30
CA SER A 251 8.36 3.56 -3.65
C SER A 251 7.89 4.95 -4.11
N LEU A 252 8.82 5.89 -4.35
CA LEU A 252 8.50 7.22 -4.87
C LEU A 252 8.00 7.15 -6.31
N ILE A 253 8.63 6.31 -7.15
CA ILE A 253 8.20 6.09 -8.54
C ILE A 253 6.80 5.45 -8.56
N GLU A 254 6.59 4.44 -7.73
CA GLU A 254 5.30 3.75 -7.66
C GLU A 254 4.20 4.62 -7.08
N SER A 255 4.49 5.55 -6.17
CA SER A 255 3.51 6.54 -5.68
C SER A 255 2.81 7.29 -6.83
N GLU A 256 3.58 7.66 -7.86
CA GLU A 256 3.10 8.44 -9.01
C GLU A 256 2.57 7.59 -10.17
N SER A 257 2.77 6.26 -10.12
CA SER A 257 2.38 5.37 -11.21
C SER A 257 0.85 5.24 -11.37
N VAL A 258 0.08 5.70 -10.37
CA VAL A 258 -1.39 5.64 -10.39
C VAL A 258 -1.99 7.01 -10.22
N LYS A 259 -2.85 7.40 -11.17
CA LYS A 259 -3.56 8.69 -11.22
C LYS A 259 -4.74 8.78 -10.24
N ILE A 260 -4.60 8.21 -9.06
CA ILE A 260 -5.59 8.26 -7.99
C ILE A 260 -4.92 8.99 -6.83
N PRO A 261 -5.33 10.24 -6.52
CA PRO A 261 -4.73 11.04 -5.46
C PRO A 261 -4.69 10.30 -4.11
N GLU A 262 -5.71 9.49 -3.84
CA GLU A 262 -5.82 8.66 -2.63
C GLU A 262 -4.79 7.52 -2.55
N LEU A 263 -3.97 7.31 -3.58
CA LEU A 263 -2.90 6.31 -3.63
C LEU A 263 -1.50 6.94 -3.79
N ALA A 264 -1.42 8.27 -3.83
CA ALA A 264 -0.18 9.02 -3.94
C ALA A 264 0.31 9.48 -2.56
N ASP A 265 1.63 9.53 -2.40
CA ASP A 265 2.30 10.06 -1.23
C ASP A 265 1.87 11.50 -0.94
N SER A 266 1.71 11.83 0.34
CA SER A 266 1.66 13.23 0.74
C SER A 266 3.04 13.88 0.57
N PHE A 267 3.11 15.21 0.51
CA PHE A 267 4.42 15.87 0.43
C PHE A 267 5.29 15.58 1.67
N GLN A 268 4.68 15.32 2.82
CA GLN A 268 5.39 14.89 4.02
C GLN A 268 6.07 13.53 3.81
N ASP A 269 5.35 12.54 3.29
CA ASP A 269 5.88 11.19 3.04
C ASP A 269 6.99 11.22 1.99
N PHE A 270 6.76 11.96 0.90
CA PHE A 270 7.76 12.25 -0.12
C PHE A 270 9.03 12.84 0.50
N SER A 271 8.87 13.85 1.38
CA SER A 271 9.98 14.53 2.05
C SER A 271 10.80 13.59 2.93
N TYR A 272 10.13 12.74 3.72
CA TYR A 272 10.80 11.75 4.56
C TYR A 272 11.57 10.72 3.72
N LYS A 273 10.98 10.19 2.66
CA LYS A 273 11.66 9.23 1.77
C LYS A 273 12.89 9.85 1.10
N VAL A 274 12.79 11.09 0.61
CA VAL A 274 13.92 11.83 0.02
C VAL A 274 15.05 12.05 1.04
N MET A 275 14.71 12.46 2.26
CA MET A 275 15.72 12.61 3.32
C MET A 275 16.39 11.28 3.65
N ARG A 276 15.62 10.19 3.74
CA ARG A 276 16.19 8.86 4.01
C ARG A 276 17.12 8.37 2.92
N ILE A 277 16.83 8.66 1.65
CA ILE A 277 17.76 8.41 0.54
C ILE A 277 19.06 9.17 0.79
N GLN A 278 18.99 10.45 1.15
CA GLN A 278 20.17 11.27 1.44
C GLN A 278 20.98 10.72 2.64
N THR A 279 20.32 10.38 3.74
CA THR A 279 20.97 9.87 4.96
C THR A 279 21.65 8.52 4.73
N LYS A 280 21.11 7.66 3.86
CA LYS A 280 21.74 6.37 3.60
C LYS A 280 23.06 6.48 2.86
N TYR A 281 23.17 7.39 1.89
CA TYR A 281 24.45 7.74 1.28
C TYR A 281 25.46 8.19 2.34
N LEU A 282 25.04 9.06 3.26
CA LEU A 282 25.90 9.51 4.37
C LEU A 282 26.37 8.36 5.25
N SER A 283 25.52 7.37 5.54
CA SER A 283 25.89 6.19 6.33
C SER A 283 26.82 5.21 5.60
N GLU A 284 26.83 5.23 4.27
CA GLU A 284 27.74 4.43 3.43
C GLU A 284 29.10 5.13 3.20
N GLY A 285 29.29 6.31 3.81
CA GLY A 285 30.56 7.05 3.81
C GLY A 285 30.68 8.14 2.75
N ASP A 286 29.70 8.25 1.84
CA ASP A 286 29.68 9.23 0.77
C ASP A 286 28.61 10.31 1.03
N GLU A 287 29.05 11.55 1.29
CA GLU A 287 28.12 12.69 1.34
C GLU A 287 27.58 13.00 -0.06
N ILE A 288 26.31 12.66 -0.29
CA ILE A 288 25.62 13.07 -1.52
C ILE A 288 25.22 14.54 -1.44
N LYS A 289 25.82 15.35 -2.30
CA LYS A 289 25.47 16.78 -2.43
C LYS A 289 24.05 16.90 -2.98
N GLN A 290 23.35 17.99 -2.63
CA GLN A 290 21.99 18.24 -3.12
C GLN A 290 21.87 18.20 -4.65
N SER A 291 22.89 18.63 -5.39
CA SER A 291 22.90 18.55 -6.85
C SER A 291 23.00 17.11 -7.37
N GLN A 292 23.78 16.26 -6.71
CA GLN A 292 23.88 14.84 -7.06
C GLN A 292 22.58 14.10 -6.71
N LEU A 293 21.99 14.39 -5.55
CA LEU A 293 20.69 13.86 -5.16
C LEU A 293 19.59 14.28 -6.15
N LEU A 294 19.59 15.54 -6.58
CA LEU A 294 18.63 16.01 -7.59
C LEU A 294 18.78 15.23 -8.91
N ASN A 295 20.01 15.07 -9.40
CA ASN A 295 20.26 14.34 -10.64
C ASN A 295 19.82 12.89 -10.51
N LEU A 296 20.19 12.20 -9.42
CA LEU A 296 19.75 10.84 -9.13
C LEU A 296 18.22 10.70 -9.19
N LEU A 297 17.48 11.56 -8.47
CA LEU A 297 16.02 11.54 -8.46
C LEU A 297 15.43 11.79 -9.86
N GLN A 298 16.05 12.66 -10.66
CA GLN A 298 15.62 12.95 -12.03
C GLN A 298 15.91 11.81 -12.99
N ASP A 299 17.10 11.21 -12.91
CA ASP A 299 17.56 10.10 -13.75
C ASP A 299 16.70 8.85 -13.52
N ASP A 300 16.29 8.60 -12.28
CA ASP A 300 15.35 7.53 -11.91
C ASP A 300 13.88 7.87 -12.22
N GLY A 301 13.61 9.08 -12.74
CA GLY A 301 12.26 9.50 -13.13
C GLY A 301 11.31 9.77 -11.97
N VAL A 302 11.83 10.10 -10.78
CA VAL A 302 11.03 10.45 -9.61
C VAL A 302 10.19 11.70 -9.91
N ARG A 303 8.92 11.64 -9.50
CA ARG A 303 7.94 12.70 -9.68
C ARG A 303 7.19 12.97 -8.36
N PHE A 304 6.52 14.10 -8.31
CA PHE A 304 5.54 14.42 -7.28
C PHE A 304 4.38 15.19 -7.93
N ASN A 305 3.16 14.67 -7.83
CA ASN A 305 1.96 15.17 -8.51
C ASN A 305 2.16 15.36 -10.02
N GLY A 306 2.75 14.37 -10.68
CA GLY A 306 3.03 14.36 -12.11
C GLY A 306 4.21 15.23 -12.55
N ALA A 307 4.71 16.13 -11.71
CA ALA A 307 5.86 16.97 -12.01
C ALA A 307 7.18 16.26 -11.69
N SER A 308 8.16 16.37 -12.59
CA SER A 308 9.53 15.92 -12.31
C SER A 308 10.11 16.69 -11.13
N VAL A 309 10.88 16.02 -10.27
CA VAL A 309 11.56 16.69 -9.15
C VAL A 309 12.46 17.80 -9.69
N ASN A 310 12.41 18.95 -9.01
CA ASN A 310 13.23 20.12 -9.33
C ASN A 310 13.91 20.66 -8.07
N LYS A 311 14.84 21.61 -8.25
CA LYS A 311 15.63 22.19 -7.14
C LYS A 311 14.76 22.75 -6.02
N THR A 312 13.70 23.50 -6.34
CA THR A 312 12.81 24.10 -5.33
C THR A 312 12.06 23.04 -4.54
N MET A 313 11.57 22.00 -5.22
CA MET A 313 10.88 20.87 -4.60
C MET A 313 11.82 20.09 -3.67
N LEU A 314 13.03 19.77 -4.14
CA LEU A 314 14.03 19.08 -3.33
C LEU A 314 14.41 19.88 -2.07
N GLN A 315 14.65 21.18 -2.22
CA GLN A 315 14.94 22.06 -1.08
C GLN A 315 13.78 22.12 -0.09
N GLY A 316 12.54 22.18 -0.59
CA GLY A 316 11.35 22.10 0.24
C GLY A 316 11.25 20.78 1.00
N ALA A 317 11.51 19.67 0.32
CA ALA A 317 11.43 18.34 0.90
C ALA A 317 12.46 18.14 2.02
N LEU A 318 13.72 18.53 1.78
CA LEU A 318 14.77 18.46 2.78
C LEU A 318 14.51 19.38 3.97
N ALA A 319 13.98 20.59 3.74
CA ALA A 319 13.60 21.49 4.83
C ALA A 319 12.47 20.88 5.69
N VAL A 320 11.42 20.34 5.06
CA VAL A 320 10.33 19.67 5.77
C VAL A 320 10.85 18.50 6.61
N ALA A 321 11.60 17.58 6.02
CA ALA A 321 12.09 16.40 6.75
C ALA A 321 13.06 16.73 7.90
N THR A 322 13.78 17.86 7.81
CA THR A 322 14.75 18.28 8.85
C THR A 322 14.08 19.02 10.01
N THR A 323 13.10 19.87 9.69
CA THR A 323 12.46 20.80 10.63
C THR A 323 11.15 20.26 11.19
N LEU A 324 10.46 19.35 10.49
CA LEU A 324 9.27 18.70 11.03
C LEU A 324 9.68 17.70 12.09
N ASP A 325 9.36 18.00 13.35
CA ASP A 325 9.62 17.10 14.46
C ASP A 325 8.96 15.72 14.19
N PRO A 326 9.74 14.61 14.26
CA PRO A 326 9.27 13.29 13.86
C PRO A 326 8.18 12.72 14.78
N VAL A 327 8.00 13.28 15.97
CA VAL A 327 7.05 12.81 16.96
C VAL A 327 5.84 13.72 16.98
N ASP A 328 5.96 14.94 17.49
CA ASP A 328 4.83 15.82 17.74
C ASP A 328 4.46 16.66 16.53
N GLY A 329 5.44 17.11 15.75
CA GLY A 329 5.21 17.79 14.46
C GLY A 329 4.45 16.91 13.47
N VAL A 330 4.86 15.65 13.34
CA VAL A 330 4.15 14.66 12.53
C VAL A 330 2.75 14.38 13.08
N LYS A 331 2.57 14.23 14.40
CA LYS A 331 1.24 13.98 15.00
C LYS A 331 0.27 15.10 14.66
N ILE A 332 0.66 16.37 14.83
CA ILE A 332 -0.24 17.50 14.55
C ILE A 332 -0.55 17.62 13.06
N LEU A 333 0.45 17.43 12.19
CA LEU A 333 0.23 17.48 10.74
C LEU A 333 -0.70 16.36 10.27
N THR A 334 -0.50 15.15 10.80
CA THR A 334 -1.36 13.99 10.53
C THR A 334 -2.79 14.25 11.02
N ARG A 335 -2.96 14.89 12.18
CA ARG A 335 -4.26 15.30 12.68
C ARG A 335 -4.96 16.28 11.75
N ILE A 336 -4.22 17.27 11.22
CA ILE A 336 -4.74 18.21 10.22
C ILE A 336 -5.19 17.45 8.97
N HIS A 337 -4.38 16.54 8.44
CA HIS A 337 -4.75 15.73 7.27
C HIS A 337 -6.03 14.93 7.50
N ARG A 338 -6.15 14.29 8.67
CA ARG A 338 -7.31 13.47 9.02
C ARG A 338 -8.60 14.29 9.14
N GLU A 339 -8.53 15.46 9.78
CA GLU A 339 -9.72 16.24 10.12
C GLU A 339 -10.11 17.25 9.02
N HIS A 340 -9.15 17.70 8.21
CA HIS A 340 -9.34 18.79 7.24
C HIS A 340 -8.83 18.45 5.83
N GLY A 341 -8.21 17.29 5.62
CA GLY A 341 -7.68 16.84 4.32
C GLY A 341 -6.26 17.30 4.04
N ARG A 342 -5.62 16.62 3.07
CA ARG A 342 -4.22 16.92 2.65
C ARG A 342 -4.09 18.24 1.89
N ASP A 343 -5.17 18.74 1.29
CA ASP A 343 -5.19 19.97 0.50
C ASP A 343 -4.76 21.22 1.28
N ILE A 344 -4.87 21.17 2.61
CA ILE A 344 -4.47 22.25 3.49
C ILE A 344 -2.96 22.50 3.40
N LEU A 345 -2.13 21.46 3.49
CA LEU A 345 -0.67 21.61 3.56
C LEU A 345 0.14 20.70 2.63
N SER A 346 -0.32 19.49 2.34
CA SER A 346 0.54 18.41 1.84
C SER A 346 0.11 17.79 0.51
N ASN A 347 -1.03 18.20 -0.07
CA ASN A 347 -1.39 17.78 -1.43
C ASN A 347 -0.47 18.41 -2.48
N GLY A 348 0.17 19.55 -2.17
CA GLY A 348 1.23 20.14 -3.00
C GLY A 348 2.46 20.45 -2.14
N TYR A 349 3.61 20.66 -2.77
CA TYR A 349 4.85 20.89 -2.02
C TYR A 349 4.99 22.31 -1.46
N THR A 350 4.37 23.30 -2.12
CA THR A 350 4.63 24.73 -1.85
C THR A 350 4.20 25.19 -0.46
N LYS A 351 3.04 24.75 0.04
CA LYS A 351 2.46 25.25 1.29
C LYS A 351 3.29 24.81 2.50
N LEU A 352 3.44 23.49 2.69
CA LEU A 352 4.23 22.93 3.79
C LEU A 352 5.70 23.36 3.72
N ALA A 353 6.31 23.37 2.53
CA ALA A 353 7.68 23.86 2.36
C ALA A 353 7.83 25.33 2.77
N ARG A 354 6.89 26.20 2.37
CA ARG A 354 6.95 27.63 2.71
C ARG A 354 6.78 27.88 4.20
N VAL A 355 5.81 27.23 4.85
CA VAL A 355 5.61 27.34 6.30
C VAL A 355 6.87 26.89 7.04
N THR A 356 7.46 25.78 6.61
CA THR A 356 8.71 25.26 7.19
C THR A 356 9.90 26.21 7.00
N GLN A 357 10.04 26.79 5.80
CA GLN A 357 11.09 27.77 5.51
C GLN A 357 10.92 29.04 6.35
N ILE A 358 9.69 29.52 6.54
CA ILE A 358 9.40 30.67 7.39
C ILE A 358 9.79 30.37 8.84
N ALA A 359 9.37 29.22 9.38
CA ALA A 359 9.73 28.81 10.74
C ALA A 359 11.26 28.74 10.94
N SER A 360 11.97 28.12 10.00
CA SER A 360 13.44 27.99 10.04
C SER A 360 14.14 29.35 9.95
N LYS A 361 13.65 30.25 9.09
CA LYS A 361 14.16 31.63 8.97
C LYS A 361 13.95 32.42 10.26
N GLN A 362 12.76 32.30 10.87
CA GLN A 362 12.48 32.97 12.14
C GLN A 362 13.37 32.43 13.25
N ALA A 363 13.58 31.12 13.34
CA ALA A 363 14.50 30.53 14.31
C ALA A 363 15.91 31.12 14.21
N THR A 364 16.42 31.29 12.99
CA THR A 364 17.74 31.91 12.75
C THR A 364 17.77 33.38 13.23
N LEU A 365 16.70 34.14 13.02
CA LEU A 365 16.61 35.53 13.47
C LEU A 365 16.50 35.62 15.00
N TYR A 366 15.80 34.68 15.64
CA TYR A 366 15.69 34.61 17.09
C TYR A 366 17.02 34.23 17.73
N SER A 367 17.72 33.20 17.21
CA SER A 367 19.00 32.76 17.77
C SER A 367 20.10 33.82 17.66
N GLN A 368 20.01 34.74 16.68
CA GLN A 368 20.92 35.89 16.58
C GLN A 368 20.64 36.97 17.63
N ARG A 369 19.44 36.97 18.23
CA ARG A 369 18.97 38.00 19.17
C ARG A 369 18.90 37.50 20.62
N SER A 370 18.79 36.20 20.85
CA SER A 370 18.70 35.60 22.18
C SER A 370 20.01 34.94 22.61
N VAL A 371 20.31 34.99 23.91
CA VAL A 371 21.40 34.23 24.56
C VAL A 371 20.82 32.89 25.03
N THR A 372 20.24 32.12 24.11
CA THR A 372 19.68 30.80 24.41
C THR A 372 20.62 29.73 23.88
N ASP A 373 20.90 28.70 24.69
CA ASP A 373 21.73 27.55 24.31
C ASP A 373 21.01 26.59 23.32
N ASP A 374 19.73 26.81 23.03
CA ASP A 374 18.96 25.98 22.12
C ASP A 374 19.54 26.04 20.70
N SER A 375 19.67 24.88 20.07
CA SER A 375 20.11 24.82 18.69
C SER A 375 19.09 25.52 17.78
N VAL A 376 19.57 26.23 16.74
CA VAL A 376 18.70 26.90 15.75
C VAL A 376 17.70 25.92 15.14
N GLN A 377 18.09 24.64 15.02
CA GLN A 377 17.25 23.58 14.49
C GLN A 377 16.09 23.23 15.44
N ASP A 378 16.34 23.12 16.74
CA ASP A 378 15.30 22.80 17.72
C ASP A 378 14.31 23.95 17.90
N LEU A 379 14.80 25.19 17.81
CA LEU A 379 13.93 26.37 17.75
C LEU A 379 13.08 26.37 16.47
N GLY A 380 13.65 25.98 15.33
CA GLY A 380 12.93 25.81 14.07
C GLY A 380 11.81 24.77 14.16
N ARG A 381 12.09 23.61 14.78
CA ARG A 381 11.11 22.55 15.06
C ARG A 381 9.96 23.06 15.94
N SER A 382 10.31 23.73 17.03
CA SER A 382 9.34 24.27 17.99
C SER A 382 8.42 25.30 17.35
N LEU A 383 8.98 26.22 16.55
CA LEU A 383 8.21 27.23 15.82
C LEU A 383 7.30 26.61 14.76
N LEU A 384 7.77 25.60 14.04
CA LEU A 384 6.94 24.88 13.06
C LEU A 384 5.79 24.16 13.75
N GLN A 385 6.06 23.42 14.83
CA GLN A 385 5.04 22.73 15.62
C GLN A 385 3.99 23.71 16.14
N TYR A 386 4.41 24.81 16.78
CA TYR A 386 3.50 25.85 17.26
C TYR A 386 2.63 26.44 16.14
N THR A 387 3.21 26.63 14.95
CA THR A 387 2.48 27.12 13.77
C THR A 387 1.43 26.13 13.31
N LEU A 388 1.76 24.83 13.28
CA LEU A 388 0.82 23.77 12.90
C LEU A 388 -0.31 23.63 13.94
N GLU A 389 0.00 23.71 15.24
CA GLU A 389 -1.00 23.69 16.30
C GLU A 389 -1.95 24.90 16.22
N SER A 390 -1.39 26.10 15.98
CA SER A 390 -2.17 27.32 15.80
C SER A 390 -3.08 27.23 14.58
N LEU A 391 -2.57 26.71 13.46
CA LEU A 391 -3.36 26.45 12.25
C LEU A 391 -4.49 25.47 12.54
N TYR A 392 -4.21 24.36 13.23
CA TYR A 392 -5.22 23.37 13.60
C TYR A 392 -6.34 23.99 14.48
N ILE A 393 -5.99 24.83 15.46
CA ILE A 393 -6.98 25.54 16.29
C ILE A 393 -7.82 26.50 15.43
N ALA A 394 -7.22 27.22 14.48
CA ALA A 394 -7.94 28.11 13.58
C ALA A 394 -8.94 27.33 12.70
N LEU A 395 -8.50 26.23 12.07
CA LEU A 395 -9.35 25.36 11.26
C LEU A 395 -10.51 24.77 12.07
N LYS A 396 -10.28 24.41 13.33
CA LYS A 396 -11.34 23.97 14.25
C LYS A 396 -12.37 25.06 14.52
N ARG A 397 -11.94 26.31 14.71
CA ARG A 397 -12.84 27.44 15.02
C ARG A 397 -13.70 27.83 13.82
N GLU A 398 -13.12 27.85 12.62
CA GLU A 398 -13.86 28.11 11.38
C GLU A 398 -14.90 27.02 11.07
N GLN A 399 -14.70 25.79 11.56
CA GLN A 399 -15.71 24.73 11.49
C GLN A 399 -16.77 24.78 12.61
N CYS A 400 -16.56 25.61 13.64
CA CYS A 400 -17.46 25.76 14.79
C CYS A 400 -18.43 26.95 14.65
N GLU A 401 -18.47 27.65 13.52
CA GLU A 401 -19.53 28.61 13.21
C GLU A 401 -20.56 27.98 12.26
N PRO A 402 -21.63 27.35 12.77
CA PRO A 402 -22.85 27.21 12.01
C PRO A 402 -23.61 28.54 12.06
N SER A 403 -23.76 29.19 10.90
CA SER A 403 -24.84 30.16 10.69
C SER A 403 -26.19 29.47 10.69
#